data_AF-A0A4V1TI45-F1
#
_entry.id   AF-A0A4V1TI45-F1
#
_cell.length_a   1.000
_cell.length_b   1.000
_cell.length_c   1.000
_cell.angle_alpha   90.00
_cell.angle_beta   90.00
_cell.angle_gamma   90.00
#
_symmetry.space_group_name_H-M   'P 1'
#
loop_
_entity.id
_entity.type
_entity.pdbx_description
1 polymer ?
#
loop_
_entity_poly.entity_id
_entity_poly.type
_entity_poly.pdbx_seq_one_letter_code
_entity_poly.pdbx_strand_id
1 'polypeptide(L)'
;MRAARPAPTGAWLRVSGRLALALLCGCGQEQAAREQAERVSRAIDALVAADARARAAPLAVLRDTACTLPDVCAARQACVDAFAPQVEAAARQREARALLDRHDPSLTPQIDVKLDEAERLQGQARSLQDGCLAAATAMRQAHRL
;
A
#
# COMPACT_ATOMS: atom_id res chain seq x y z
N MET A 1 -17.02 32.65 -75.56
CA MET A 1 -16.60 31.24 -75.32
C MET A 1 -15.50 31.28 -74.26
N ARG A 2 -15.78 30.80 -73.04
CA ARG A 2 -14.85 30.82 -71.90
C ARG A 2 -14.09 29.50 -71.86
N ALA A 3 -12.76 29.54 -71.90
CA ALA A 3 -11.90 28.37 -71.77
C ALA A 3 -11.16 28.39 -70.42
N ALA A 4 -11.01 27.18 -69.87
CA ALA A 4 -10.78 26.87 -68.47
C ALA A 4 -9.34 27.14 -67.97
N ARG A 5 -9.23 27.41 -66.67
CA ARG A 5 -7.97 27.44 -65.91
C ARG A 5 -7.54 26.01 -65.53
N PRO A 6 -6.23 25.67 -65.55
CA PRO A 6 -5.75 24.40 -65.04
C PRO A 6 -5.59 24.43 -63.51
N ALA A 7 -5.84 23.27 -62.89
CA ALA A 7 -5.75 23.02 -61.46
C ALA A 7 -4.29 22.82 -60.99
N PRO A 8 -3.95 23.18 -59.73
CA PRO A 8 -2.64 22.88 -59.14
C PRO A 8 -2.57 21.43 -58.66
N THR A 9 -1.52 20.74 -59.07
CA THR A 9 -1.12 19.40 -58.60
C THR A 9 -0.77 19.44 -57.11
N GLY A 10 -1.51 18.66 -56.32
CA GLY A 10 -1.27 18.48 -54.89
C GLY A 10 0.07 17.79 -54.61
N ALA A 11 0.95 18.52 -53.93
CA ALA A 11 2.14 17.99 -53.29
C ALA A 11 1.73 17.13 -52.09
N TRP A 12 1.94 15.82 -52.18
CA TRP A 12 1.75 14.90 -51.06
C TRP A 12 2.91 15.09 -50.07
N LEU A 13 2.62 15.82 -49.01
CA LEU A 13 3.41 15.92 -47.78
C LEU A 13 3.55 14.53 -47.15
N ARG A 14 4.68 13.85 -47.40
CA ARG A 14 5.18 12.76 -46.56
C ARG A 14 5.69 13.35 -45.24
N VAL A 15 4.79 13.64 -44.31
CA VAL A 15 5.16 13.99 -42.93
C VAL A 15 5.32 12.68 -42.14
N SER A 16 6.56 12.20 -42.13
CA SER A 16 7.28 11.66 -40.98
C SER A 16 6.43 11.09 -39.83
N GLY A 17 6.01 9.83 -39.96
CA GLY A 17 5.37 9.02 -38.91
C GLY A 17 6.30 8.60 -37.75
N ARG A 18 7.04 9.54 -37.15
CA ARG A 18 7.89 9.29 -35.97
C ARG A 18 7.48 10.05 -34.71
N LEU A 19 6.54 11.00 -34.79
CA LEU A 19 6.02 11.70 -33.61
C LEU A 19 4.80 11.06 -32.94
N ALA A 20 4.15 10.07 -33.57
CA ALA A 20 2.93 9.47 -33.03
C ALA A 20 3.17 8.40 -31.95
N LEU A 21 4.40 7.88 -31.80
CA LEU A 21 4.68 6.79 -30.83
C LEU A 21 4.96 7.27 -29.41
N ALA A 22 5.27 8.55 -29.20
CA ALA A 22 5.60 9.08 -27.87
C ALA A 22 4.35 9.29 -26.98
N LEU A 23 3.17 9.48 -27.58
CA LEU A 23 1.92 9.72 -26.84
C LEU A 23 1.26 8.43 -26.34
N LEU A 24 1.61 7.26 -26.88
CA LEU A 24 1.07 5.96 -26.44
C LEU A 24 1.85 5.37 -25.25
N CYS A 25 3.11 5.76 -25.04
CA CYS A 25 3.92 5.28 -23.91
C CYS A 25 3.55 5.93 -22.56
N GLY A 26 2.96 7.13 -22.56
CA GLY A 26 2.58 7.82 -21.32
C GLY A 26 1.40 7.18 -20.60
N CYS A 27 0.39 6.72 -21.35
CA CYS A 27 -0.82 6.12 -20.77
C CYS A 27 -0.54 4.78 -20.07
N GLY A 28 0.35 3.94 -20.63
CA GLY A 28 0.67 2.64 -20.04
C GLY A 28 1.41 2.74 -18.71
N GLN A 29 2.29 3.72 -18.55
CA GLN A 29 3.00 3.98 -17.29
C GLN A 29 2.03 4.52 -16.22
N GLU A 30 1.14 5.44 -16.58
CA GLU A 30 0.15 5.98 -15.65
C GLU A 30 -0.86 4.90 -15.21
N GLN A 31 -1.28 4.02 -16.12
CA GLN A 31 -2.19 2.93 -15.79
C GLN A 31 -1.54 1.87 -14.90
N ALA A 32 -0.30 1.47 -15.18
CA ALA A 32 0.46 0.57 -14.32
C ALA A 32 0.69 1.15 -12.92
N ALA A 33 0.92 2.47 -12.83
CA ALA A 33 1.05 3.18 -11.57
C ALA A 33 -0.23 3.11 -10.72
N ARG A 34 -1.39 3.40 -11.34
CA ARG A 34 -2.69 3.30 -10.68
C ARG A 34 -3.00 1.87 -10.24
N GLU A 35 -2.78 0.88 -11.10
CA GLU A 35 -3.01 -0.54 -10.77
C GLU A 35 -2.13 -1.02 -9.60
N GLN A 36 -0.91 -0.50 -9.48
CA GLN A 36 -0.06 -0.78 -8.33
C GLN A 36 -0.59 -0.11 -7.06
N ALA A 37 -0.95 1.17 -7.13
CA ALA A 37 -1.50 1.92 -6.01
C ALA A 37 -2.83 1.32 -5.52
N GLU A 38 -3.71 0.87 -6.43
CA GLU A 38 -4.96 0.17 -6.08
C GLU A 38 -4.71 -1.12 -5.31
N ARG A 39 -3.74 -1.93 -5.75
CA ARG A 39 -3.38 -3.18 -5.06
C ARG A 39 -2.91 -2.91 -3.63
N VAL A 40 -2.03 -1.92 -3.45
CA VAL A 40 -1.58 -1.52 -2.11
C VAL A 40 -2.72 -0.92 -1.30
N SER A 41 -3.56 -0.07 -1.88
CA SER A 41 -4.72 0.51 -1.18
C SER A 41 -5.66 -0.58 -0.67
N ARG A 42 -6.04 -1.55 -1.52
CA ARG A 42 -6.90 -2.68 -1.11
C ARG A 42 -6.26 -3.51 0.02
N ALA A 43 -4.96 -3.74 -0.04
CA ALA A 43 -4.24 -4.45 1.01
C ALA A 43 -4.23 -3.66 2.34
N ILE A 44 -4.06 -2.34 2.28
CA ILE A 44 -4.17 -1.46 3.45
C ILE A 44 -5.60 -1.49 4.01
N ASP A 45 -6.63 -1.38 3.17
CA ASP A 45 -8.02 -1.40 3.61
C ASP A 45 -8.39 -2.73 4.29
N ALA A 46 -7.93 -3.86 3.73
CA ALA A 46 -8.10 -5.16 4.35
C ALA A 46 -7.39 -5.26 5.72
N LEU A 47 -6.20 -4.65 5.86
CA LEU A 47 -5.46 -4.62 7.12
C LEU A 47 -6.15 -3.74 8.18
N VAL A 48 -6.66 -2.57 7.77
CA VAL A 48 -7.36 -1.63 8.66
C VAL A 48 -8.69 -2.23 9.13
N ALA A 49 -9.45 -2.85 8.22
CA ALA A 49 -10.73 -3.48 8.51
C ALA A 49 -10.61 -4.75 9.38
N ALA A 50 -9.47 -5.43 9.34
CA ALA A 50 -9.26 -6.64 10.14
C ALA A 50 -9.20 -6.33 11.65
N ASP A 51 -9.82 -7.20 12.44
CA ASP A 51 -9.69 -7.19 13.90
C ASP A 51 -8.23 -7.43 14.32
N ALA A 52 -7.83 -6.86 15.46
CA ALA A 52 -6.45 -6.92 15.95
C ALA A 52 -5.86 -8.36 15.99
N ARG A 53 -6.69 -9.36 16.28
CA ARG A 53 -6.28 -10.78 16.33
C ARG A 53 -6.10 -11.42 14.94
N ALA A 54 -6.76 -10.90 13.92
CA ALA A 54 -6.74 -11.40 12.55
C ALA A 54 -5.77 -10.63 11.63
N ARG A 55 -5.15 -9.54 12.11
CA ARG A 55 -4.25 -8.67 11.32
C ARG A 55 -2.98 -9.33 10.79
N ALA A 56 -2.58 -10.47 11.34
CA ALA A 56 -1.35 -11.15 10.92
C ALA A 56 -1.35 -11.53 9.42
N ALA A 57 -2.46 -12.08 8.92
CA ALA A 57 -2.59 -12.49 7.53
C ALA A 57 -2.60 -11.30 6.55
N PRO A 58 -3.47 -10.27 6.69
CA PRO A 58 -3.45 -9.12 5.79
C PRO A 58 -2.17 -8.29 5.90
N LEU A 59 -1.48 -8.29 7.06
CA LEU A 59 -0.17 -7.64 7.18
C LEU A 59 0.88 -8.35 6.31
N ALA A 60 0.89 -9.68 6.29
CA ALA A 60 1.78 -10.45 5.42
C ALA A 60 1.49 -10.15 3.94
N VAL A 61 0.21 -10.13 3.55
CA VAL A 61 -0.22 -9.75 2.19
C VAL A 61 0.26 -8.34 1.83
N LEU A 62 0.08 -7.36 2.73
CA LEU A 62 0.54 -5.99 2.48
C LEU A 62 2.07 -5.93 2.30
N ARG A 63 2.82 -6.64 3.16
CA ARG A 63 4.29 -6.69 3.08
C ARG A 63 4.79 -7.28 1.76
N ASP A 64 4.12 -8.32 1.29
CA ASP A 64 4.48 -9.04 0.06
C ASP A 64 3.92 -8.36 -1.20
N THR A 65 3.04 -7.36 -1.05
CA THR A 65 2.52 -6.58 -2.18
C THR A 65 3.67 -5.77 -2.80
N ALA A 66 4.02 -6.13 -4.03
CA ALA A 66 5.08 -5.46 -4.78
C ALA A 66 4.75 -3.98 -5.02
N CYS A 67 5.72 -3.12 -4.70
CA CYS A 67 5.68 -1.70 -4.97
C CYS A 67 6.97 -1.31 -5.72
N THR A 68 6.88 -0.37 -6.65
CA THR A 68 8.01 0.16 -7.42
C THR A 68 8.01 1.68 -7.42
N LEU A 69 6.84 2.30 -7.24
CA LEU A 69 6.71 3.73 -7.10
C LEU A 69 7.07 4.18 -5.67
N PRO A 70 7.92 5.21 -5.51
CA PRO A 70 8.41 5.63 -4.19
C PRO A 70 7.31 5.98 -3.18
N ASP A 71 6.27 6.67 -3.61
CA ASP A 71 5.13 7.08 -2.79
C ASP A 71 4.23 5.89 -2.40
N VAL A 72 3.95 4.98 -3.33
CA VAL A 72 3.24 3.73 -3.05
C VAL A 72 4.02 2.85 -2.07
N CYS A 73 5.34 2.74 -2.26
CA CYS A 73 6.21 2.01 -1.35
C CYS A 73 6.27 2.65 0.04
N ALA A 74 6.34 3.98 0.11
CA ALA A 74 6.33 4.70 1.38
C ALA A 74 5.03 4.48 2.15
N ALA A 75 3.87 4.54 1.48
CA ALA A 75 2.58 4.26 2.10
C ALA A 75 2.47 2.81 2.60
N ARG A 76 2.90 1.84 1.78
CA ARG A 76 2.97 0.43 2.19
C ARG A 76 3.83 0.27 3.44
N GLN A 77 5.05 0.83 3.42
CA GLN A 77 5.99 0.68 4.51
C GLN A 77 5.49 1.34 5.80
N ALA A 78 4.98 2.57 5.72
CA ALA A 78 4.39 3.26 6.87
C ALA A 78 3.28 2.43 7.53
N CYS A 79 2.44 1.77 6.74
CA CYS A 79 1.40 0.89 7.25
C CYS A 79 1.94 -0.45 7.77
N VAL A 80 2.96 -1.04 7.15
CA VAL A 80 3.64 -2.21 7.74
C VAL A 80 4.23 -1.87 9.11
N ASP A 81 4.91 -0.74 9.23
CA ASP A 81 5.55 -0.30 10.48
C ASP A 81 4.52 0.03 11.58
N ALA A 82 3.37 0.60 11.21
CA ALA A 82 2.31 0.93 12.15
C ALA A 82 1.55 -0.32 12.69
N PHE A 83 1.44 -1.37 11.87
CA PHE A 83 0.63 -2.55 12.20
C PHE A 83 1.44 -3.76 12.65
N ALA A 84 2.73 -3.86 12.31
CA ALA A 84 3.60 -4.94 12.78
C ALA A 84 3.66 -5.04 14.32
N PRO A 85 3.85 -3.94 15.08
CA PRO A 85 3.86 -4.02 16.54
C PRO A 85 2.51 -4.48 17.11
N GLN A 86 1.39 -4.25 16.42
CA GLN A 86 0.07 -4.71 16.87
C GLN A 86 -0.08 -6.23 16.76
N VAL A 87 0.43 -6.81 15.68
CA VAL A 87 0.42 -8.26 15.47
C VAL A 87 1.34 -8.94 16.49
N GLU A 88 2.51 -8.34 16.76
CA GLU A 88 3.43 -8.81 17.81
C GLU A 88 2.80 -8.70 19.20
N ALA A 89 2.15 -7.58 19.53
CA ALA A 89 1.44 -7.42 20.79
C ALA A 89 0.36 -8.49 20.97
N ALA A 90 -0.42 -8.78 19.91
CA ALA A 90 -1.43 -9.82 19.94
C ALA A 90 -0.81 -11.22 20.13
N ALA A 91 0.38 -11.48 19.58
CA ALA A 91 1.13 -12.71 19.86
C ALA A 91 1.57 -12.79 21.33
N ARG A 92 2.11 -11.72 21.91
CA ARG A 92 2.49 -11.68 23.34
C ARG A 92 1.29 -11.91 24.27
N GLN A 93 0.13 -11.35 23.94
CA GLN A 93 -1.10 -11.61 24.69
C GLN A 93 -1.53 -13.09 24.62
N ARG A 94 -1.37 -13.75 23.47
CA ARG A 94 -1.64 -15.20 23.34
C ARG A 94 -0.65 -16.04 24.15
N GLU A 95 0.64 -15.68 24.15
CA GLU A 95 1.66 -16.32 24.98
C GLU A 95 1.33 -16.19 26.48
N ALA A 96 1.01 -14.98 26.94
CA ALA A 96 0.58 -14.73 28.31
C ALA A 96 -0.66 -15.55 28.69
N ARG A 97 -1.64 -15.63 27.77
CA ARG A 97 -2.84 -16.46 27.99
C ARG A 97 -2.52 -17.93 28.11
N ALA A 98 -1.64 -18.45 27.25
CA ALA A 98 -1.21 -19.84 27.30
C ALA A 98 -0.42 -20.19 28.58
N LEU A 99 0.25 -19.21 29.20
CA LEU A 99 0.86 -19.37 30.53
C LEU A 99 -0.20 -19.39 31.65
N LEU A 100 -1.19 -18.50 31.58
CA LEU A 100 -2.31 -18.47 32.53
C LEU A 100 -3.11 -19.79 32.55
N ASP A 101 -3.35 -20.37 31.38
CA ASP A 101 -4.13 -21.62 31.24
C ASP A 101 -3.41 -22.84 31.88
N ARG A 102 -2.13 -22.71 32.27
CA ARG A 102 -1.40 -23.76 33.02
C ARG A 102 -1.72 -23.77 34.51
N HIS A 103 -2.39 -22.73 35.04
CA HIS A 103 -2.78 -22.60 36.44
C HIS A 103 -1.61 -22.73 37.45
N ASP A 104 -0.40 -22.32 37.06
CA ASP A 104 0.79 -22.34 37.90
C ASP A 104 1.15 -20.92 38.38
N PRO A 105 1.03 -20.61 39.70
CA PRO A 105 1.35 -19.30 40.25
C PRO A 105 2.81 -18.86 40.05
N SER A 106 3.74 -19.80 39.87
CA SER A 106 5.16 -19.48 39.63
C SER A 106 5.41 -18.82 38.27
N LEU A 107 4.44 -18.90 37.35
CA LEU A 107 4.51 -18.28 36.03
C LEU A 107 4.09 -16.80 36.03
N THR A 108 3.58 -16.27 37.15
CA THR A 108 3.10 -14.87 37.25
C THR A 108 4.12 -13.85 36.73
N PRO A 109 5.42 -13.89 37.10
CA PRO A 109 6.40 -12.94 36.59
C PRO A 109 6.59 -13.03 35.06
N GLN A 110 6.42 -14.22 34.47
CA GLN A 110 6.53 -14.39 33.02
C GLN A 110 5.30 -13.83 32.31
N ILE A 111 4.12 -13.97 32.90
CA ILE A 111 2.88 -13.39 32.39
C ILE A 111 2.98 -11.86 32.37
N ASP A 112 3.44 -11.26 33.47
CA ASP A 112 3.59 -9.81 33.61
C ASP A 112 4.54 -9.24 32.52
N VAL A 113 5.72 -9.85 32.35
CA VAL A 113 6.68 -9.45 31.30
C VAL A 113 6.05 -9.48 29.91
N LYS A 114 5.22 -10.48 29.60
CA LYS A 114 4.55 -10.60 28.30
C LYS A 114 3.47 -9.55 28.10
N LEU A 115 2.74 -9.21 29.15
CA LEU A 115 1.71 -8.18 29.11
C LEU A 115 2.33 -6.77 28.98
N ASP A 116 3.41 -6.50 29.72
CA ASP A 116 4.16 -5.24 29.61
C ASP A 116 4.75 -5.04 28.21
N GLU A 117 5.32 -6.10 27.63
CA GLU A 117 5.84 -6.05 26.25
C GLU A 117 4.71 -5.79 25.25
N ALA A 118 3.55 -6.43 25.42
CA ALA A 118 2.38 -6.20 24.59
C ALA A 118 1.87 -4.76 24.69
N GLU A 119 1.81 -4.19 25.89
CA GLU A 119 1.39 -2.80 26.10
C GLU A 119 2.36 -1.81 25.44
N ARG A 120 3.67 -2.01 25.60
CA ARG A 120 4.69 -1.20 24.94
C ARG A 120 4.51 -1.22 23.41
N LEU A 121 4.32 -2.40 22.83
CA LEU A 121 4.11 -2.57 21.39
C LEU A 121 2.80 -1.91 20.91
N GLN A 122 1.72 -1.97 21.71
CA GLN A 122 0.48 -1.25 21.42
C GLN A 122 0.66 0.27 21.45
N GLY A 123 1.41 0.79 22.42
CA GLY A 123 1.76 2.21 22.48
C GLY A 123 2.53 2.66 21.25
N GLN A 124 3.55 1.90 20.85
CA GLN A 124 4.32 2.14 19.63
C GLN A 124 3.42 2.13 18.38
N ALA A 125 2.58 1.11 18.22
CA ALA A 125 1.65 1.04 17.10
C ALA A 125 0.73 2.26 16.99
N ARG A 126 0.12 2.69 18.11
CA ARG A 126 -0.76 3.87 18.12
C ARG A 126 -0.04 5.14 17.66
N SER A 127 1.21 5.32 18.10
CA SER A 127 2.02 6.48 17.69
C SER A 127 2.33 6.53 16.17
N LEU A 128 2.26 5.38 15.49
CA LEU A 128 2.56 5.26 14.06
C LEU A 128 1.30 5.20 13.16
N GLN A 129 0.11 4.96 13.73
CA GLN A 129 -1.13 4.80 12.97
C GLN A 129 -1.48 6.04 12.14
N ASP A 130 -1.37 7.23 12.74
CA ASP A 130 -1.68 8.48 12.04
C ASP A 130 -0.77 8.68 10.81
N GLY A 131 0.51 8.28 10.92
CA GLY A 131 1.46 8.32 9.81
C GLY A 131 1.08 7.38 8.67
N CYS A 132 0.65 6.16 8.98
CA CYS A 132 0.12 5.23 7.97
C CYS A 132 -1.12 5.80 7.27
N LEU A 133 -2.11 6.33 8.01
CA LEU A 133 -3.34 6.87 7.43
C LEU A 133 -3.07 8.10 6.55
N ALA A 134 -2.17 8.97 6.98
CA ALA A 134 -1.73 10.12 6.19
C ALA A 134 -1.03 9.69 4.89
N ALA A 135 -0.09 8.73 4.97
CA ALA A 135 0.62 8.21 3.80
C ALA A 135 -0.32 7.50 2.82
N ALA A 136 -1.25 6.68 3.32
CA ALA A 136 -2.26 6.01 2.50
C ALA A 136 -3.18 7.02 1.79
N THR A 137 -3.60 8.08 2.50
CA THR A 137 -4.43 9.15 1.92
C THR A 137 -3.68 9.92 0.84
N ALA A 138 -2.42 10.29 1.09
CA ALA A 138 -1.57 10.98 0.12
C ALA A 138 -1.36 10.15 -1.14
N MET A 139 -1.08 8.85 -0.99
CA MET A 139 -0.95 7.90 -2.12
C MET A 139 -2.23 7.83 -2.95
N ARG A 140 -3.41 7.71 -2.30
CA ARG A 140 -4.71 7.68 -3.01
C ARG A 140 -4.95 8.96 -3.80
N GLN A 141 -4.65 10.11 -3.21
CA GLN A 141 -4.76 11.41 -3.88
C GLN A 141 -3.82 11.51 -5.08
N ALA A 142 -2.56 11.10 -4.94
CA ALA A 142 -1.56 11.13 -6.02
C ALA A 142 -1.97 10.28 -7.23
N HIS A 143 -2.63 9.14 -6.99
CA HIS A 143 -3.04 8.19 -8.03
C HIS A 143 -4.52 8.26 -8.43
N ARG A 144 -5.28 9.20 -7.85
CA ARG A 144 -6.72 9.40 -8.09
C ARG A 144 -7.55 8.13 -7.82
N LEU A 145 -7.28 7.51 -6.67
CA LEU A 145 -8.02 6.36 -6.13
C LEU A 145 -9.20 6.80 -5.25
#